data_AF-A0A1J5SXS0-F1
#
_entry.id   AF-A0A1J5SXS0-F1
#
_cell.length_a   1.000
_cell.length_b   1.000
_cell.length_c   1.000
_cell.angle_alpha   90.00
_cell.angle_beta   90.00
_cell.angle_gamma   90.00
#
_symmetry.space_group_name_H-M   'P 1'
#
loop_
_entity.id
_entity.type
_entity.pdbx_description
1 polymer ?
#
loop_
_entity_poly.entity_id
_entity_poly.type
_entity_poly.pdbx_seq_one_letter_code
_entity_poly.pdbx_strand_id
1 'polypeptide(L)'
;MSNACNNVFTSNKSEQNVNGEHAAAEAASLTDELIQLNDDFGEFSDVSAFMCNAFANALKEHERLNKEIISGARICSDWLQQKTGELKDDIRQVRLRYITEHKEASPNGQTKTSVPGPDPRRHRAFKYFY
;
A
#
# COMPACT_ATOMS: atom_id res chain seq x y z
N MET A 1 44.89 39.88 -19.52
CA MET A 1 44.10 39.03 -20.44
C MET A 1 42.76 38.79 -19.79
N SER A 2 41.71 39.27 -20.46
CA SER A 2 40.30 39.15 -20.11
C SER A 2 39.83 37.70 -20.22
N ASN A 3 39.00 37.23 -19.28
CA ASN A 3 37.58 37.00 -19.55
C ASN A 3 36.89 36.35 -18.33
N ALA A 4 35.82 37.02 -17.92
CA ALA A 4 34.78 36.50 -17.07
C ALA A 4 33.93 35.46 -17.82
N CYS A 5 33.38 34.49 -17.11
CA CYS A 5 32.15 33.83 -17.49
C CYS A 5 31.29 33.65 -16.23
N ASN A 6 30.41 34.63 -16.03
CA ASN A 6 29.21 34.50 -15.22
C ASN A 6 28.22 33.61 -15.99
N ASN A 7 27.70 32.56 -15.37
CA ASN A 7 26.45 31.96 -15.82
C ASN A 7 25.37 32.22 -14.78
N VAL A 8 24.65 33.29 -15.08
CA VAL A 8 23.33 33.67 -14.60
C VAL A 8 22.35 32.57 -14.99
N PHE A 9 21.78 31.86 -14.01
CA PHE A 9 20.61 31.01 -14.22
C PHE A 9 19.37 31.89 -14.10
N THR A 10 19.01 32.57 -15.19
CA THR A 10 17.67 33.13 -15.37
C THR A 10 16.85 32.12 -16.16
N SER A 11 15.91 31.45 -15.49
CA SER A 11 14.80 30.80 -16.17
C SER A 11 13.52 31.53 -15.80
N ASN A 12 13.04 32.33 -16.75
CA ASN A 12 11.77 33.04 -16.67
C ASN A 12 10.65 32.17 -17.25
N LYS A 13 9.58 32.05 -16.48
CA LYS A 13 8.18 32.11 -16.90
C LYS A 13 7.60 30.92 -17.70
N SER A 14 6.77 30.15 -17.01
CA SER A 14 5.39 29.90 -17.46
C SER A 14 4.47 29.73 -16.26
N GLU A 15 3.93 30.85 -15.79
CA GLU A 15 2.68 30.86 -15.04
C GLU A 15 1.56 30.52 -16.02
N GLN A 16 1.08 29.28 -16.00
CA GLN A 16 -0.24 28.94 -16.53
C GLN A 16 -1.18 28.63 -15.37
N ASN A 17 -2.03 29.63 -15.15
CA ASN A 17 -3.32 29.57 -14.50
C ASN A 17 -4.19 28.43 -15.06
N VAL A 18 -4.52 27.45 -14.22
CA VAL A 18 -5.80 26.73 -14.31
C VAL A 18 -6.38 26.63 -12.90
N ASN A 19 -7.06 27.70 -12.49
CA ASN A 19 -8.02 27.65 -11.41
C ASN A 19 -9.23 26.80 -11.84
N GLY A 20 -9.58 25.83 -11.00
CA GLY A 20 -10.99 25.53 -10.72
C GLY A 20 -11.66 24.43 -11.53
N GLU A 21 -11.10 23.23 -11.57
CA GLU A 21 -11.93 22.03 -11.64
C GLU A 21 -12.29 21.60 -10.22
N HIS A 22 -13.32 22.24 -9.66
CA HIS A 22 -14.23 21.56 -8.74
C HIS A 22 -15.01 20.51 -9.54
N ALA A 23 -14.32 19.48 -10.03
CA ALA A 23 -14.97 18.21 -10.24
C ALA A 23 -15.28 17.73 -8.82
N ALA A 24 -16.55 17.77 -8.44
CA ALA A 24 -17.02 16.93 -7.35
C ALA A 24 -16.45 15.56 -7.65
N ALA A 25 -15.49 15.10 -6.84
CA ALA A 25 -14.98 13.76 -6.94
C ALA A 25 -16.21 12.87 -6.81
N GLU A 26 -16.68 12.32 -7.93
CA GLU A 26 -17.66 11.25 -7.90
C GLU A 26 -17.05 10.24 -6.96
N ALA A 27 -17.69 10.06 -5.79
CA ALA A 27 -17.17 9.18 -4.77
C ALA A 27 -16.96 7.82 -5.44
N ALA A 28 -15.70 7.40 -5.54
CA ALA A 28 -15.33 6.18 -6.24
C ALA A 28 -16.23 5.05 -5.74
N SER A 29 -16.74 4.24 -6.67
CA SER A 29 -17.59 3.13 -6.29
C SER A 29 -16.80 2.21 -5.35
N LEU A 30 -17.48 1.52 -4.44
CA LEU A 30 -16.79 0.59 -3.54
C LEU A 30 -15.98 -0.48 -4.31
N THR A 31 -16.46 -0.85 -5.50
CA THR A 31 -15.76 -1.75 -6.42
C THR A 31 -14.46 -1.13 -6.93
N ASP A 32 -14.48 0.14 -7.35
CA ASP A 32 -13.28 0.83 -7.83
C ASP A 32 -12.26 1.00 -6.70
N GLU A 33 -12.71 1.31 -5.48
CA GLU A 33 -11.83 1.36 -4.30
C GLU A 33 -11.19 0.01 -3.98
N LEU A 34 -11.92 -1.10 -4.13
CA LEU A 34 -11.39 -2.45 -3.94
C LEU A 34 -10.37 -2.82 -5.02
N ILE A 35 -10.62 -2.46 -6.27
CA ILE A 35 -9.68 -2.68 -7.38
C ILE A 35 -8.40 -1.87 -7.12
N GLN A 36 -8.53 -0.58 -6.82
CA GLN A 36 -7.37 0.28 -6.53
C GLN A 36 -6.57 -0.24 -5.35
N LEU A 37 -7.24 -0.63 -4.25
CA LEU A 37 -6.56 -1.20 -3.08
C LEU A 37 -5.81 -2.49 -3.41
N ASN A 38 -6.37 -3.33 -4.30
CA ASN A 38 -5.69 -4.53 -4.76
C ASN A 38 -4.47 -4.20 -5.63
N ASP A 39 -4.56 -3.21 -6.50
CA ASP A 39 -3.46 -2.77 -7.35
C ASP A 39 -2.33 -2.15 -6.50
N ASP A 40 -2.69 -1.29 -5.55
CA ASP A 40 -1.75 -0.69 -4.58
C ASP A 40 -1.05 -1.76 -3.73
N PHE A 41 -1.79 -2.76 -3.28
CA PHE A 41 -1.23 -3.90 -2.56
C PHE A 41 -0.28 -4.73 -3.44
N GLY A 42 -0.62 -4.92 -4.72
CA GLY A 42 0.23 -5.59 -5.70
C GLY A 42 1.56 -4.87 -5.88
N GLU A 43 1.53 -3.57 -6.12
CA GLU A 43 2.74 -2.75 -6.24
C GLU A 43 3.57 -2.79 -4.96
N PHE A 44 2.95 -2.60 -3.80
CA PHE A 44 3.64 -2.69 -2.52
C PHE A 44 4.28 -4.06 -2.30
N SER A 45 3.58 -5.14 -2.64
CA SER A 45 4.09 -6.51 -2.54
C SER A 45 5.37 -6.68 -3.36
N ASP A 46 5.36 -6.24 -4.62
CA ASP A 46 6.50 -6.34 -5.52
C ASP A 46 7.70 -5.53 -5.01
N VAL A 47 7.48 -4.28 -4.59
CA VAL A 47 8.53 -3.43 -4.03
C VAL A 47 9.07 -4.02 -2.72
N SER A 48 8.21 -4.55 -1.85
CA SER A 48 8.63 -5.15 -0.59
C SER A 48 9.50 -6.39 -0.80
N ALA A 49 9.14 -7.25 -1.75
CA ALA A 49 9.91 -8.43 -2.12
C ALA A 49 11.28 -8.05 -2.69
N PHE A 50 11.31 -7.04 -3.57
CA PHE A 50 12.55 -6.49 -4.11
C PHE A 50 13.47 -5.98 -2.99
N MET A 51 12.95 -5.16 -2.07
CA MET A 51 13.71 -4.62 -0.94
C MET A 51 14.25 -5.71 -0.02
N CYS A 52 13.44 -6.72 0.30
CA CYS A 52 13.87 -7.84 1.12
C CYS A 52 15.01 -8.63 0.46
N ASN A 53 14.92 -8.88 -0.84
CA ASN A 53 16.00 -9.52 -1.60
C ASN A 53 17.27 -8.64 -1.65
N ALA A 54 17.11 -7.33 -1.85
CA ALA A 54 18.22 -6.39 -1.85
C ALA A 54 18.95 -6.38 -0.49
N PHE A 55 18.22 -6.33 0.62
CA PHE A 55 18.82 -6.40 1.96
C PHE A 55 19.47 -7.75 2.24
N ALA A 56 18.84 -8.85 1.85
CA ALA A 56 19.42 -10.18 2.01
C ALA A 56 20.76 -10.30 1.25
N ASN A 57 20.86 -9.73 0.05
CA ASN A 57 22.10 -9.74 -0.73
C ASN A 57 23.15 -8.78 -0.15
N ALA A 58 22.76 -7.61 0.32
CA ALA A 58 23.66 -6.69 1.01
C ALA A 58 24.26 -7.30 2.29
N LEU A 59 23.46 -8.06 3.05
CA LEU A 59 23.92 -8.75 4.26
C LEU A 59 24.85 -9.94 3.97
N LYS A 60 24.71 -10.60 2.81
CA LYS A 60 25.67 -11.63 2.37
C LYS A 60 27.04 -11.03 2.11
N GLU A 61 27.09 -9.85 1.48
CA GLU A 61 28.32 -9.09 1.24
C GLU A 61 28.65 -8.15 2.41
N HIS A 62 28.56 -8.65 3.66
CA HIS A 62 28.70 -7.84 4.87
C HIS A 62 29.98 -6.99 4.94
N GLU A 63 31.08 -7.42 4.32
CA GLU A 63 32.33 -6.66 4.22
C GLU A 63 32.19 -5.34 3.44
N ARG A 64 31.16 -5.21 2.61
CA ARG A 64 30.86 -4.03 1.79
C ARG A 64 29.82 -3.11 2.40
N LEU A 65 29.27 -3.45 3.57
CA LEU A 65 28.31 -2.61 4.29
C LEU A 65 29.02 -1.36 4.83
N ASN A 66 28.83 -0.24 4.15
CA ASN A 66 29.24 1.08 4.62
C ASN A 66 28.05 1.83 5.28
N LYS A 67 28.35 2.99 5.86
CA LYS A 67 27.35 3.79 6.58
C LYS A 67 26.23 4.25 5.65
N GLU A 68 26.55 4.51 4.40
CA GLU A 68 25.62 4.95 3.36
C GLU A 68 24.60 3.85 3.04
N ILE A 69 25.06 2.60 2.87
CA ILE A 69 24.18 1.44 2.65
C ILE A 69 23.28 1.19 3.86
N ILE A 70 23.83 1.27 5.08
CA ILE A 70 23.04 1.11 6.31
C ILE A 70 21.97 2.21 6.43
N SER A 71 22.33 3.46 6.12
CA SER A 71 21.41 4.59 6.11
C SER A 71 20.31 4.40 5.06
N GLY A 72 20.66 3.98 3.85
CA GLY A 72 19.69 3.66 2.80
C GLY A 72 18.74 2.54 3.20
N ALA A 73 19.27 1.44 3.75
CA ALA A 73 18.45 0.33 4.23
C ALA A 73 17.46 0.77 5.33
N ARG A 74 17.87 1.68 6.21
CA ARG A 74 17.00 2.25 7.24
C ARG A 74 15.87 3.07 6.63
N ILE A 75 16.17 3.99 5.71
CA ILE A 75 15.16 4.82 5.03
C ILE A 75 14.13 3.92 4.31
N CYS A 76 14.61 2.90 3.61
CA CYS A 76 13.76 1.94 2.92
C CYS A 76 12.90 1.12 3.91
N SER A 77 13.45 0.73 5.06
CA SER A 77 12.71 0.04 6.11
C SER A 77 11.64 0.92 6.75
N ASP A 78 11.94 2.20 6.99
CA ASP A 78 10.97 3.16 7.52
C ASP A 78 9.82 3.38 6.53
N TRP A 79 10.13 3.50 5.23
CA TRP A 79 9.13 3.60 4.17
C TRP A 79 8.22 2.35 4.11
N LEU A 80 8.79 1.15 4.20
CA LEU A 80 8.01 -0.10 4.21
C LEU A 80 7.03 -0.15 5.38
N GLN A 81 7.47 0.27 6.57
CA GLN A 81 6.63 0.32 7.77
C GLN A 81 5.49 1.34 7.61
N GLN A 82 5.80 2.53 7.11
CA GLN A 82 4.79 3.55 6.84
C GLN A 82 3.75 3.04 5.83
N LYS A 83 4.19 2.49 4.68
CA LYS A 83 3.28 1.95 3.66
C LYS A 83 2.44 0.79 4.14
N THR A 84 3.00 -0.07 5.00
CA THR A 84 2.22 -1.14 5.65
C THR A 84 1.11 -0.56 6.53
N GLY A 85 1.38 0.54 7.23
CA GLY A 85 0.40 1.26 8.04
C GLY A 85 -0.72 1.85 7.20
N GLU A 86 -0.37 2.57 6.13
CA GLU A 86 -1.31 3.17 5.17
C GLU A 86 -2.24 2.11 4.57
N LEU A 87 -1.69 1.04 3.97
CA LEU A 87 -2.48 -0.05 3.40
C LEU A 87 -3.44 -0.70 4.41
N LYS A 88 -3.00 -0.85 5.67
CA LYS A 88 -3.84 -1.42 6.72
C LYS A 88 -5.03 -0.50 7.06
N ASP A 89 -4.80 0.80 7.08
CA ASP A 89 -5.86 1.79 7.30
C ASP A 89 -6.81 1.84 6.11
N ASP A 90 -6.32 1.74 4.87
CA ASP A 90 -7.13 1.68 3.65
C ASP A 90 -8.01 0.43 3.60
N ILE A 91 -7.44 -0.75 3.91
CA ILE A 91 -8.20 -2.01 4.07
C ILE A 91 -9.31 -1.84 5.11
N ARG A 92 -9.01 -1.19 6.25
CA ARG A 92 -10.01 -0.95 7.29
C ARG A 92 -11.12 -0.04 6.79
N GLN A 93 -10.79 1.02 6.06
CA GLN A 93 -11.76 1.97 5.51
C GLN A 93 -12.70 1.29 4.51
N VAL A 94 -12.15 0.58 3.52
CA VAL A 94 -12.94 -0.15 2.51
C VAL A 94 -13.84 -1.19 3.19
N ARG A 95 -13.31 -1.92 4.18
CA ARG A 95 -14.11 -2.88 4.97
C ARG A 95 -15.26 -2.22 5.70
N LEU A 96 -15.05 -1.05 6.31
CA LEU A 96 -16.11 -0.31 7.01
C LEU A 96 -17.18 0.17 6.03
N ARG A 97 -16.80 0.71 4.86
CA ARG A 97 -17.76 1.07 3.80
C ARG A 97 -18.58 -0.13 3.35
N TYR A 98 -17.93 -1.27 3.06
CA TYR A 98 -18.62 -2.50 2.68
C TYR A 98 -19.69 -2.91 3.70
N ILE A 99 -19.32 -2.90 4.99
CA ILE A 99 -20.26 -3.22 6.07
C ILE A 99 -21.41 -2.23 6.14
N THR A 100 -21.16 -0.93 6.01
CA THR A 100 -22.21 0.10 6.04
C THR A 100 -23.17 -0.05 4.87
N GLU A 101 -22.67 -0.18 3.64
CA GLU A 101 -23.48 -0.32 2.43
C GLU A 101 -24.30 -1.63 2.41
N HIS A 102 -23.79 -2.71 3.03
CA HIS A 102 -24.42 -4.03 2.99
C HIS A 102 -25.12 -4.46 4.29
N LYS A 103 -24.98 -3.73 5.40
CA LYS A 103 -25.82 -3.94 6.60
C LYS A 103 -27.21 -3.33 6.46
N GLU A 104 -27.38 -2.30 5.62
CA GLU A 104 -28.70 -1.70 5.36
C GLU A 104 -29.54 -2.47 4.34
N ALA A 105 -28.97 -3.47 3.66
CA ALA A 105 -29.66 -4.34 2.71
C ALA A 105 -30.46 -5.48 3.36
N SER A 106 -30.65 -5.49 4.68
CA SER A 106 -31.48 -6.50 5.35
C SER A 106 -32.47 -5.88 6.35
N PRO A 107 -33.69 -5.58 5.88
CA PRO A 107 -34.89 -5.74 6.69
C PRO A 107 -35.85 -6.76 6.03
N ASN A 108 -36.28 -7.74 6.83
CA ASN A 108 -37.20 -8.87 6.56
C ASN A 108 -36.48 -10.12 6.01
N GLY A 109 -36.27 -11.21 6.75
CA GLY A 109 -37.08 -11.76 7.83
C GLY A 109 -37.80 -13.02 7.36
N GLN A 110 -37.10 -14.16 7.29
CA GLN A 110 -37.71 -15.48 7.49
C GLN A 110 -36.75 -16.40 8.24
N THR A 111 -37.03 -16.49 9.53
CA THR A 111 -36.68 -17.59 10.44
C THR A 111 -37.18 -18.92 9.86
N LYS A 112 -36.28 -19.92 9.77
CA LYS A 112 -36.59 -21.35 10.00
C LYS A 112 -35.29 -22.17 10.12
N THR A 113 -34.92 -22.43 11.37
CA THR A 113 -34.40 -23.70 11.92
C THR A 113 -33.77 -24.72 10.95
N SER A 114 -32.47 -24.98 11.10
CA SER A 114 -31.95 -26.30 11.50
C SER A 114 -30.44 -26.23 11.76
N VAL A 115 -30.03 -26.70 12.94
CA VAL A 115 -28.62 -26.83 13.35
C VAL A 115 -28.11 -28.18 12.85
N PRO A 116 -27.01 -28.26 12.08
CA PRO A 116 -26.23 -29.49 11.95
C PRO A 116 -25.09 -29.47 12.97
N GLY A 117 -24.99 -30.53 13.77
CA GLY A 117 -24.01 -30.70 14.86
C GLY A 117 -22.54 -30.71 14.40
N PRO A 118 -21.60 -30.72 15.36
CA PRO A 118 -20.17 -30.58 15.08
C PRO A 118 -19.61 -31.78 14.31
N ASP A 119 -19.06 -31.52 13.12
CA ASP A 119 -18.32 -32.48 12.30
C ASP A 119 -16.95 -32.78 12.96
N PRO A 120 -16.63 -34.03 13.34
CA PRO A 120 -15.37 -34.37 13.99
C PRO A 120 -14.13 -34.40 13.07
N ARG A 121 -14.23 -34.06 11.77
CA ARG A 121 -13.19 -34.41 10.78
C ARG A 121 -12.47 -33.26 10.09
N ARG A 122 -12.20 -32.15 10.78
CA ARG A 122 -11.25 -31.12 10.28
C ARG A 122 -10.12 -30.79 11.26
N HIS A 123 -9.50 -31.84 11.82
CA HIS A 123 -8.09 -31.75 12.18
C HIS A 123 -7.24 -32.01 10.92
N ARG A 124 -6.82 -30.93 10.23
CA ARG A 124 -5.57 -30.99 9.46
C ARG A 124 -4.60 -30.02 10.09
N ALA A 125 -3.67 -30.60 10.83
CA ALA A 125 -2.47 -29.95 11.30
C ALA A 125 -1.67 -29.42 10.09
N PHE A 126 -1.49 -28.10 10.02
CA PHE A 126 -0.34 -27.53 9.34
C PHE A 126 0.78 -27.44 10.37
N LYS A 127 1.39 -28.60 10.64
CA LYS A 127 2.75 -28.65 11.18
C LYS A 127 3.69 -28.76 9.97
N TYR A 128 4.84 -28.11 10.10
CA TYR A 128 5.99 -28.14 9.19
C TYR A 128 5.92 -27.21 7.98
N PHE A 129 6.52 -26.04 8.11
CA PHE A 129 7.68 -25.69 7.28
C PHE A 129 8.75 -25.11 8.21
N TYR A 130 9.87 -25.83 8.29
CA TYR A 130 11.14 -25.43 8.89
C TYR A 130 11.86 -24.47 7.97
#